data_AF-A0A6G3WP07-F1
#
_entry.id   AF-A0A6G3WP07-F1
#
_cell.length_a   1.000
_cell.length_b   1.000
_cell.length_c   1.000
_cell.angle_alpha   90.00
_cell.angle_beta   90.00
_cell.angle_gamma   90.00
#
_symmetry.space_group_name_H-M   'P 1'
#
loop_
_entity.id
_entity.type
_entity.pdbx_description
1 polymer ?
#
loop_
_entity_poly.entity_id
_entity_poly.type
_entity_poly.pdbx_seq_one_letter_code
_entity_poly.pdbx_strand_id
1 'polypeptide(L)'
;MAALVLLAATACTTGPTLESRGEVPAPPGDSRELTVGSAGFTESDLLAQMYALLLEHAGYSADIISVTNREIYEPALENGQID
;
A
#
# COMPACT_ATOMS: atom_id res chain seq x y z
N MET A 1 11.85 -1.01 42.33
CA MET A 1 10.79 -0.18 41.70
C MET A 1 11.36 0.48 40.44
N ALA A 2 11.67 -0.30 39.39
CA ALA A 2 12.20 0.23 38.12
C ALA A 2 11.96 -0.75 36.96
N ALA A 3 11.99 -2.05 37.26
CA ALA A 3 11.79 -3.11 36.27
C ALA A 3 10.34 -3.25 35.76
N LEU A 4 9.33 -2.73 36.48
CA LEU A 4 7.92 -2.88 36.09
C LEU A 4 7.49 -1.85 35.03
N VAL A 5 8.23 -0.76 34.86
CA VAL A 5 7.87 0.32 33.91
C VAL A 5 8.26 -0.03 32.47
N LEU A 6 9.25 -0.93 32.26
CA LEU A 6 9.68 -1.32 30.93
C LEU A 6 8.70 -2.26 30.19
N LEU A 7 7.88 -3.04 30.91
CA LEU A 7 6.93 -3.97 30.28
C LEU A 7 5.65 -3.30 29.75
N ALA A 8 5.36 -2.07 30.19
CA ALA A 8 4.18 -1.33 29.72
C ALA A 8 4.42 -0.64 28.37
N ALA A 9 5.68 -0.42 27.97
CA ALA A 9 6.03 0.30 26.75
C ALA A 9 5.93 -0.56 25.47
N THR A 10 5.89 -1.89 25.60
CA THR A 10 5.76 -2.80 24.45
C THR A 10 4.31 -3.15 24.12
N ALA A 11 3.33 -2.63 24.87
CA ALA A 11 1.92 -2.93 24.66
C ALA A 11 1.30 -2.22 23.43
N CYS A 12 1.98 -1.22 22.85
CA CYS A 12 1.54 -0.55 21.63
C CYS A 12 2.07 -1.19 20.34
N THR A 13 2.85 -2.28 20.42
CA THR A 13 3.45 -2.95 19.25
C THR A 13 2.76 -4.27 18.88
N THR A 14 1.61 -4.58 19.49
CA THR A 14 0.92 -5.87 19.26
C THR A 14 -0.59 -5.66 19.16
N GLY A 15 -0.99 -4.82 18.21
CA GLY A 15 -2.21 -5.08 17.44
C GLY A 15 -1.81 -5.83 16.17
N PRO A 16 -2.66 -6.68 15.58
CA PRO A 16 -2.42 -7.15 14.22
C PRO A 16 -2.45 -5.94 13.28
N THR A 17 -1.27 -5.42 12.99
CA THR A 17 -1.02 -4.37 12.02
C THR A 17 -0.62 -5.05 10.71
N LEU A 18 -0.71 -4.31 9.61
CA LEU A 18 -0.17 -4.64 8.27
C LEU A 18 1.36 -4.94 8.28
N GLU A 19 1.97 -5.08 9.45
CA GLU A 19 3.40 -5.25 9.71
C GLU A 19 3.82 -6.72 9.73
N SER A 20 3.22 -7.59 8.91
CA SER A 20 3.91 -8.81 8.47
C SER A 20 5.08 -8.40 7.55
N ARG A 21 6.05 -7.71 8.14
CA ARG A 21 7.22 -7.04 7.55
C ARG A 21 8.31 -8.06 7.14
N GLY A 22 7.89 -9.25 6.73
CA GLY A 22 8.78 -10.38 6.45
C GLY A 22 8.70 -10.86 5.01
N GLU A 23 7.54 -10.72 4.36
CA GLU A 23 7.38 -11.00 2.94
C GLU A 23 7.28 -9.65 2.23
N VAL A 24 8.43 -9.12 1.83
CA VAL A 24 8.43 -8.05 0.83
C VAL A 24 7.78 -8.68 -0.41
N PRO A 25 6.62 -8.19 -0.90
CA PRO A 25 6.09 -8.68 -2.16
C PRO A 25 7.22 -8.62 -3.17
N ALA A 26 7.38 -9.69 -3.96
CA ALA A 26 8.50 -9.84 -4.87
C ALA A 26 8.78 -8.50 -5.57
N PRO A 27 10.07 -8.08 -5.70
CA PRO A 27 10.39 -6.81 -6.32
C PRO A 27 9.54 -6.68 -7.58
N PRO A 28 8.87 -5.53 -7.81
CA PRO A 28 8.01 -5.36 -8.97
C PRO A 28 8.83 -5.86 -10.14
N GLY A 29 8.30 -6.88 -10.83
CA GLY A 29 9.03 -7.48 -11.94
C GLY A 29 9.48 -6.37 -12.89
N ASP A 30 10.45 -6.63 -13.77
CA ASP A 30 10.83 -5.70 -14.85
C ASP A 30 9.65 -5.27 -15.77
N SER A 31 8.42 -5.68 -15.45
CA SER A 31 7.16 -5.13 -15.88
C SER A 31 7.13 -3.61 -15.74
N ARG A 32 7.24 -2.94 -16.88
CA ARG A 32 6.91 -1.51 -17.04
C ARG A 32 5.40 -1.28 -16.99
N GLU A 33 4.64 -2.12 -16.31
CA GLU A 33 3.18 -2.10 -16.25
C GLU A 33 2.83 -2.14 -14.77
N LEU A 34 2.17 -1.07 -14.31
CA LEU A 34 1.84 -0.82 -12.92
C LEU A 34 0.35 -0.48 -12.82
N THR A 35 -0.28 -0.86 -11.71
CA THR A 35 -1.69 -0.55 -11.45
C THR A 35 -1.82 0.31 -10.20
N VAL A 36 -2.29 1.54 -10.38
CA VAL A 36 -2.51 2.51 -9.31
C VAL A 36 -3.94 2.40 -8.76
N GLY A 37 -4.09 2.12 -7.47
CA GLY A 37 -5.38 2.09 -6.79
C GLY A 37 -5.89 3.48 -6.37
N SER A 38 -7.18 3.77 -6.59
CA SER A 38 -7.88 4.94 -6.03
C SER A 38 -8.95 4.53 -5.02
N ALA A 39 -9.08 5.27 -3.92
CA ALA A 39 -10.07 5.05 -2.88
C ALA A 39 -11.53 5.39 -3.26
N GLY A 40 -11.79 5.91 -4.46
CA GLY A 40 -13.13 6.32 -4.90
C GLY A 40 -13.60 7.65 -4.31
N PHE A 41 -12.68 8.48 -3.81
CA PHE A 41 -12.90 9.87 -3.44
C PHE A 41 -12.31 10.80 -4.51
N THR A 42 -12.85 12.01 -4.65
CA THR A 42 -12.34 12.98 -5.62
C THR A 42 -10.85 13.29 -5.39
N GLU A 43 -10.41 13.42 -4.13
CA GLU A 43 -9.00 13.64 -3.85
C GLU A 43 -8.13 12.42 -4.20
N SER A 44 -8.62 11.20 -3.98
CA SER A 44 -7.85 10.00 -4.31
C SER A 44 -7.76 9.78 -5.82
N ASP A 45 -8.84 10.07 -6.56
CA ASP A 45 -8.84 10.02 -8.02
C ASP A 45 -7.87 11.03 -8.62
N LEU A 46 -7.80 12.24 -8.06
CA LEU A 46 -6.83 13.26 -8.46
C LEU A 46 -5.40 12.76 -8.25
N LEU A 47 -5.11 12.20 -7.07
CA LEU A 47 -3.79 11.67 -6.76
C LEU A 47 -3.41 10.49 -7.68
N ALA A 48 -4.34 9.56 -7.92
CA ALA A 48 -4.10 8.43 -8.82
C ALA A 48 -3.75 8.88 -10.25
N GLN A 49 -4.46 9.90 -10.75
CA GLN A 49 -4.14 10.51 -12.05
C GLN A 49 -2.77 11.19 -12.06
N MET A 50 -2.41 11.91 -10.99
CA MET A 50 -1.08 12.52 -10.87
C MET A 50 0.03 11.47 -10.87
N TYR A 51 -0.15 10.34 -10.18
CA TYR A 51 0.81 9.25 -10.17
C TYR A 51 0.94 8.58 -11.54
N ALA A 52 -0.18 8.29 -12.21
CA ALA A 52 -0.16 7.70 -13.56
C ALA A 52 0.65 8.58 -14.54
N LEU A 53 0.43 9.90 -14.54
CA LEU A 53 1.18 10.82 -15.40
C LEU A 53 2.69 10.84 -15.09
N LEU A 54 3.08 10.76 -13.82
CA LEU A 54 4.49 10.71 -13.42
C LEU A 54 5.14 9.40 -13.86
N LEU A 55 4.43 8.28 -13.72
CA LEU A 55 4.90 6.96 -14.12
C LEU A 55 5.03 6.85 -15.64
N GLU A 56 4.05 7.36 -16.39
CA GLU A 56 4.11 7.49 -17.86
C GLU A 56 5.32 8.29 -18.30
N HIS A 57 5.59 9.43 -17.66
CA HIS A 57 6.77 10.24 -17.97
C HIS A 57 8.09 9.53 -17.65
N ALA A 58 8.10 8.64 -16.65
CA ALA A 58 9.23 7.81 -16.29
C ALA A 58 9.39 6.56 -17.18
N GLY A 59 8.47 6.33 -18.13
CA GLY A 59 8.53 5.20 -19.08
C GLY A 59 7.81 3.94 -18.61
N TYR A 60 6.90 4.05 -17.64
CA TYR A 60 5.99 2.99 -17.20
C TYR A 60 4.61 3.17 -17.83
N SER A 61 3.89 2.09 -18.04
CA SER A 61 2.44 2.05 -18.29
C SER A 61 1.75 1.98 -16.93
N ALA A 62 0.78 2.86 -16.68
CA ALA A 62 0.09 2.92 -15.41
C ALA A 62 -1.44 2.85 -15.62
N ASP A 63 -2.05 1.75 -15.20
CA ASP A 63 -3.51 1.61 -15.15
C ASP A 63 -4.07 2.14 -13.84
N ILE A 64 -5.32 2.60 -13.83
CA ILE A 64 -5.98 3.07 -12.61
C ILE A 64 -7.21 2.21 -12.32
N ILE A 65 -7.29 1.68 -11.10
CA ILE A 65 -8.48 0.97 -10.62
C ILE A 65 -9.06 1.61 -9.37
N SER A 66 -10.39 1.58 -9.24
CA SER A 66 -11.06 2.05 -8.03
C SER A 66 -11.22 0.92 -7.02
N VAL A 67 -10.68 1.14 -5.83
CA VAL A 67 -10.77 0.28 -4.66
C VAL A 67 -11.47 1.08 -3.57
N THR A 68 -12.79 0.96 -3.46
CA THR A 68 -13.60 1.88 -2.62
C THR A 68 -13.71 1.45 -1.15
N ASN A 69 -13.42 0.19 -0.86
CA ASN A 69 -13.60 -0.40 0.47
C ASN A 69 -12.21 -0.65 1.10
N ARG A 70 -11.98 -0.26 2.37
CA ARG A 70 -10.63 -0.27 2.96
C ARG A 70 -10.17 -1.68 3.33
N GLU A 71 -11.12 -2.55 3.60
CA GLU A 71 -10.93 -3.94 3.96
C GLU A 71 -10.40 -4.77 2.78
N ILE A 72 -10.40 -4.21 1.56
CA ILE A 72 -9.88 -4.86 0.35
C ILE A 72 -8.55 -4.29 -0.15
N TYR A 73 -7.92 -3.31 0.52
CA TYR A 73 -6.67 -2.70 0.03
C TYR A 73 -5.49 -3.65 0.20
N GLU A 74 -5.34 -4.18 1.41
CA GLU A 74 -4.32 -5.17 1.74
C GLU A 74 -4.40 -6.41 0.83
N PRO A 75 -5.57 -7.09 0.70
CA PRO A 75 -5.64 -8.24 -0.19
C PRO A 75 -5.45 -7.86 -1.67
N ALA A 76 -5.77 -6.62 -2.09
CA ALA A 76 -5.50 -6.15 -3.45
C ALA A 76 -4.01 -5.86 -3.72
N LEU A 77 -3.24 -5.48 -2.70
CA LEU A 77 -1.78 -5.36 -2.77
C LEU A 77 -1.12 -6.74 -2.76
N GLU A 78 -1.57 -7.64 -1.88
CA GLU A 78 -1.02 -9.00 -1.78
C GLU A 78 -1.25 -9.83 -3.04
N ASN A 79 -2.38 -9.63 -3.73
CA ASN A 79 -2.73 -10.36 -4.94
C ASN A 79 -2.25 -9.70 -6.25
N GLY A 80 -1.62 -8.52 -6.17
CA GLY A 80 -1.11 -7.77 -7.33
C GLY A 80 -2.19 -7.13 -8.20
N GLN A 81 -3.40 -6.86 -7.66
CA GLN A 81 -4.39 -6.03 -8.35
C GLN A 81 -3.98 -4.56 -8.36
N ILE A 82 -3.21 -4.13 -7.37
CA ILE A 82 -2.61 -2.79 -7.28
C ILE A 82 -1.15 -2.93 -6.85
N ASP A 83 -0.32 -2.01 -7.31
CA ASP A 83 1.14 -1.96 -7.10
C ASP A 83 1.57 -0.77 -6.23
#